data_AF-A0A9E1KEW2-F1
#
_entry.id   AF-A0A9E1KEW2-F1
#
_cell.length_a   1.000
_cell.length_b   1.000
_cell.length_c   1.000
_cell.angle_alpha   90.00
_cell.angle_beta   90.00
_cell.angle_gamma   90.00
#
_symmetry.space_group_name_H-M   'P 1'
#
loop_
_entity.id
_entity.type
_entity.pdbx_description
1 polymer ?
#
loop_
_entity_poly.entity_id
_entity_poly.type
_entity_poly.pdbx_seq_one_letter_code
_entity_poly.pdbx_strand_id
1 'polypeptide(L)' 'MDRIQKVLANQGAGSRRQIDKLLQEGRIKVNGKVAKPGDQLQGGEKVSIDDKLVKFPRHIIKPKVLMYHKP' A
#
# COMPACT_ATOMS: atom_id res chain seq x y z
N MET A 1 -9.25 -1.63 -11.00
CA MET A 1 -8.07 -2.29 -10.41
C MET A 1 -7.02 -1.23 -10.17
N ASP A 2 -6.42 -1.17 -8.99
CA ASP A 2 -5.41 -0.17 -8.64
C ASP A 2 -4.05 -0.84 -8.50
N ARG A 3 -2.97 -0.13 -8.84
CA ARG A 3 -1.60 -0.65 -8.67
C ARG A 3 -1.35 -0.98 -7.21
N ILE A 4 -0.65 -2.08 -6.93
CA ILE A 4 -0.27 -2.53 -5.59
C ILE A 4 0.34 -1.42 -4.73
N GLN A 5 1.25 -0.63 -5.31
CA GLN A 5 1.88 0.55 -4.71
C GLN A 5 0.90 1.63 -4.26
N LYS A 6 -0.20 1.85 -5.00
CA LYS A 6 -1.25 2.81 -4.61
C LYS A 6 -2.10 2.23 -3.49
N VAL A 7 -2.51 0.97 -3.61
CA VAL A 7 -3.35 0.29 -2.60
C VAL A 7 -2.63 0.23 -1.26
N LEU A 8 -1.36 -0.17 -1.26
CA LEU A 8 -0.54 -0.25 -0.06
C LEU A 8 -0.23 1.12 0.54
N ALA A 9 0.03 2.13 -0.29
CA ALA A 9 0.24 3.49 0.20
C ALA A 9 -1.03 4.06 0.84
N ASN A 10 -2.20 3.85 0.23
CA ASN A 10 -3.49 4.26 0.76
C ASN A 10 -3.84 3.55 2.07
N GLN A 11 -3.33 2.34 2.26
CA GLN A 11 -3.54 1.54 3.46
C GLN A 11 -2.53 1.86 4.58
N GLY A 12 -1.57 2.76 4.33
CA GLY A 12 -0.58 3.19 5.33
C GLY A 12 0.63 2.27 5.46
N ALA A 13 0.87 1.38 4.48
CA ALA A 13 2.05 0.50 4.44
C ALA A 13 3.38 1.26 4.30
N GLY A 14 3.33 2.50 3.82
CA GLY A 14 4.48 3.35 3.57
C GLY A 14 4.27 4.24 2.35
N SER A 15 5.31 4.97 1.98
CA SER A 15 5.31 5.77 0.75
C SER A 15 5.36 4.87 -0.48
N ARG A 16 4.82 5.32 -1.62
CA ARG A 16 4.86 4.57 -2.90
C ARG A 16 6.26 4.05 -3.25
N ARG A 17 7.30 4.87 -3.02
CA ARG A 17 8.72 4.51 -3.27
C ARG A 17 9.21 3.39 -2.35
N GLN A 18 8.81 3.43 -1.10
CA GLN A 18 9.20 2.42 -0.11
C GLN A 18 8.57 1.07 -0.45
N ILE A 19 7.32 1.09 -0.91
CA ILE A 19 6.60 -0.09 -1.38
C ILE A 19 7.25 -0.66 -2.66
N ASP A 20 7.64 0.19 -3.61
CA ASP A 20 8.37 -0.26 -4.82
C ASP A 20 9.68 -0.95 -4.47
N LYS A 21 10.44 -0.41 -3.50
CA LYS A 21 11.69 -1.03 -3.04
C LYS A 21 11.42 -2.40 -2.41
N LEU A 22 10.41 -2.51 -1.55
CA LEU A 22 10.01 -3.78 -0.92
C LEU A 22 9.50 -4.80 -1.95
N LEU A 23 8.85 -4.35 -3.02
CA LEU A 23 8.45 -5.20 -4.16
C LEU A 23 9.66 -5.69 -4.95
N GLN A 24 10.63 -4.81 -5.23
CA GLN A 24 11.87 -5.19 -5.90
C GLN A 24 12.69 -6.19 -5.06
N GLU A 25 12.69 -6.03 -3.74
CA GLU A 25 13.34 -6.95 -2.80
C GLU A 25 12.55 -8.25 -2.59
N GLY A 26 11.35 -8.40 -3.17
CA GLY A 26 10.52 -9.60 -3.03
C GLY A 26 9.96 -9.84 -1.62
N ARG A 27 9.97 -8.81 -0.78
CA ARG A 27 9.54 -8.88 0.63
C ARG A 27 8.03 -8.82 0.81
N ILE A 28 7.31 -8.42 -0.23
CA ILE A 28 5.85 -8.31 -0.23
C ILE A 28 5.25 -9.56 -0.86
N LYS A 29 4.43 -10.27 -0.10
CA LYS A 29 3.62 -11.40 -0.56
C LYS A 29 2.15 -11.04 -0.50
N VAL A 30 1.44 -11.23 -1.62
CA VAL A 30 0.00 -11.07 -1.74
C VAL A 30 -0.61 -12.47 -1.86
N ASN A 31 -1.48 -12.83 -0.93
CA ASN A 31 -2.16 -14.13 -0.89
C ASN A 31 -1.18 -15.32 -1.00
N GLY A 32 0.00 -15.19 -0.38
CA GLY A 32 1.06 -16.21 -0.40
C GLY A 32 1.99 -16.19 -1.62
N LYS A 33 1.75 -15.34 -2.62
CA LYS A 33 2.61 -15.17 -3.80
C LYS A 33 3.45 -13.89 -3.68
N VAL A 34 4.73 -13.97 -4.05
CA VAL A 34 5.60 -12.77 -4.11
C VAL A 34 5.03 -11.82 -5.16
N ALA A 35 4.69 -10.61 -4.74
CA ALA A 35 4.11 -9.61 -5.62
C ALA A 35 5.19 -8.89 -6.41
N LYS A 36 4.88 -8.49 -7.65
CA LYS A 36 5.83 -7.81 -8.53
C LYS A 36 5.48 -6.33 -8.74
N PRO A 37 6.47 -5.47 -9.05
CA PRO A 37 6.20 -4.11 -9.49
C PRO A 37 5.29 -4.13 -10.72
N GLY A 38 4.10 -3.55 -10.61
CA GLY A 38 3.10 -3.52 -11.67
C GLY A 38 1.88 -4.40 -11.43
N ASP A 39 1.91 -5.28 -10.43
CA ASP A 39 0.72 -6.02 -10.02
C ASP A 39 -0.41 -5.08 -9.59
N GLN A 40 -1.63 -5.51 -9.87
CA GLN A 40 -2.84 -4.79 -9.52
C GLN A 40 -3.59 -5.53 -8.42
N LEU A 41 -4.08 -4.78 -7.44
CA LEU A 41 -4.86 -5.29 -6.33
C LEU A 41 -6.26 -4.67 -6.32
N GLN A 42 -7.24 -5.41 -5.82
CA GLN A 42 -8.60 -4.91 -5.63
C GLN A 42 -8.90 -4.43 -4.21
N GLY A 43 -7.99 -4.66 -3.26
CA GLY A 43 -8.13 -4.16 -1.88
C GLY A 43 -8.88 -5.10 -0.92
N GLY A 44 -9.02 -6.38 -1.28
CA GLY A 44 -9.49 -7.46 -0.40
C GLY A 44 -8.45 -8.55 -0.13
N GLU A 45 -7.28 -8.45 -0.74
CA GLU A 45 -6.25 -9.48 -0.68
C GLU A 45 -5.42 -9.39 0.61
N LYS A 46 -4.97 -10.54 1.10
CA LYS A 46 -4.08 -10.62 2.26
C LYS A 46 -2.67 -10.23 1.83
N VAL A 47 -2.15 -9.14 2.38
CA VAL A 47 -0.76 -8.73 2.14
C VAL A 47 0.09 -9.02 3.38
N SER A 48 1.23 -9.63 3.14
CA SER A 48 2.27 -9.89 4.13
C SER A 48 3.56 -9.23 3.68
N ILE A 49 4.24 -8.56 4.59
CA ILE A 49 5.53 -7.90 4.37
C ILE A 49 6.51 -8.53 5.34
N ASP A 50 7.64 -9.05 4.85
CA ASP A 50 8.65 -9.74 5.69
C ASP A 50 8.02 -10.84 6.58
N ASP A 51 7.12 -11.64 5.98
CA ASP A 51 6.33 -12.70 6.63
C ASP A 51 5.41 -12.25 7.78
N LYS A 52 5.29 -10.93 8.00
CA LYS A 52 4.29 -10.35 8.90
C LYS A 52 3.04 -9.98 8.13
N LEU A 53 1.91 -10.57 8.52
CA LEU A 53 0.59 -10.22 8.00
C LEU A 53 0.25 -8.80 8.43
N VAL A 54 0.30 -7.87 7.48
CA VAL A 54 -0.04 -6.47 7.76
C VAL A 54 -1.54 -6.32 7.55
N LYS A 55 -2.29 -6.32 8.65
CA LYS A 55 -3.70 -5.95 8.65
C LYS A 55 -3.76 -4.44 8.57
N PHE A 56 -3.95 -3.94 7.38
CA PHE A 56 -4.26 -2.53 7.21
C PHE A 56 -5.69 -2.29 7.68
N PRO A 57 -5.91 -1.39 8.66
CA PRO A 57 -7.25 -0.92 8.90
C PRO A 57 -7.76 -0.34 7.58
N ARG A 58 -8.99 -0.68 7.20
CA ARG A 58 -9.67 -0.09 6.05
C ARG A 58 -10.01 1.36 6.40
N HIS A 59 -8.99 2.18 6.65
CA HIS A 59 -9.13 3.60 6.87
C HIS A 59 -9.45 4.20 5.52
N ILE A 60 -10.73 4.50 5.33
CA ILE A 60 -11.17 5.47 4.34
C ILE A 60 -10.47 6.77 4.78
N ILE A 61 -9.33 7.08 4.15
CA ILE A 61 -8.66 8.36 4.35
C ILE A 61 -9.65 9.41 3.82
N LYS A 62 -10.43 10.00 4.72
CA LYS A 62 -11.27 11.15 4.37
C LYS A 62 -10.31 12.28 3.99
N PRO A 63 -10.51 12.93 2.83
CA PRO A 63 -9.65 14.05 2.44
C PRO A 63 -9.71 15.12 3.53
N LYS A 64 -8.54 15.51 4.05
CA LYS A 64 -8.40 16.68 4.92
C LYS A 64 -8.09 17.89 4.04
N VAL A 65 -8.95 18.90 4.11
CA VAL A 65 -8.77 20.17 3.39
C VAL A 65 -8.40 21.23 4.42
N LEU A 66 -7.32 21.98 4.16
CA LEU A 66 -6.96 23.18 4.93
C LEU A 66 -7.11 24.41 4.04
N MET A 67 -7.84 25.41 4.51
CA MET A 67 -7.85 26.75 3.93
C MET A 67 -6.85 27.60 4.70
N TYR A 68 -5.81 28.08 4.03
CA TYR A 68 -4.72 28.82 4.63
C TYR A 68 -4.74 30.27 4.13
N HIS A 69 -5.02 31.21 5.04
CA HIS A 69 -4.90 32.64 4.77
C HIS A 69 -3.54 33.11 5.29
N LYS A 70 -2.56 33.21 4.39
CA LYS A 70 -1.22 33.71 4.68
C LYS A 70 -1.22 35.25 4.65
N PRO A 71 -0.76 35.94 5.71
CA PRO A 71 -0.52 37.40 5.67
C PRO A 71 0.72 37.76 4.86
#